data_AF-A0A7C4E7Y3-F1
#
_entry.id   AF-A0A7C4E7Y3-F1
#
_cell.length_a   1.000
_cell.length_b   1.000
_cell.length_c   1.000
_cell.angle_alpha   90.00
_cell.angle_beta   90.00
_cell.angle_gamma   90.00
#
_symmetry.space_group_name_H-M   'P 1'
#
loop_
_entity.id
_entity.type
_entity.pdbx_description
1 polymer ?
#
loop_
_entity_poly.entity_id
_entity_poly.type
_entity_poly.pdbx_seq_one_letter_code
_entity_poly.pdbx_strand_id
1 'polypeptide(L)'
;MPKFVYVWTDLAVWLFVAAALVYAWRVRGNANLRATWRHVARDAAAMCSAVVLAAFLLVALLDSIHYRPRLPPAPGAAADAPVAYATRTYSVLDALLAHAIESRERTYSAPLAYRSFQKETLVVDGKETREFPRLAFGGAHLADPAQEWLPDLARKSAQGAVGGALA
;
A
#
# COMPACT_ATOMS: atom_id res chain seq x y z
N MET A 1 12.63 5.97 -18.47
CA MET A 1 12.95 6.01 -17.02
C MET A 1 12.00 7.00 -16.35
N PRO A 2 11.51 6.72 -15.13
CA PRO A 2 10.70 7.68 -14.38
C PRO A 2 11.53 8.90 -13.97
N LYS A 3 10.87 10.02 -13.67
CA LYS A 3 11.51 11.21 -13.12
C LYS A 3 11.45 11.17 -11.61
N PHE A 4 12.58 10.99 -10.93
CA PHE A 4 12.64 11.07 -9.47
C PHE A 4 12.33 12.48 -8.97
N VAL A 5 11.59 12.55 -7.86
CA VAL A 5 11.20 13.79 -7.19
C VAL A 5 11.83 13.79 -5.81
N TYR A 6 12.51 14.87 -5.45
CA TYR A 6 13.15 15.01 -4.14
C TYR A 6 12.32 15.92 -3.26
N VAL A 7 11.86 15.42 -2.12
CA VAL A 7 11.20 16.23 -1.08
C VAL A 7 12.16 16.37 0.10
N TRP A 8 12.24 17.56 0.69
CA TRP A 8 13.13 17.82 1.84
C TRP A 8 12.81 16.94 3.05
N THR A 9 11.55 16.57 3.24
CA THR A 9 11.11 15.63 4.28
C THR A 9 11.76 14.26 4.10
N ASP A 10 11.88 13.78 2.86
CA ASP A 10 12.51 12.50 2.54
C ASP A 10 13.98 12.56 2.94
N LEU A 11 14.68 13.63 2.58
CA LEU A 11 16.09 13.82 2.93
C LEU A 11 16.30 13.78 4.46
N ALA A 12 15.40 14.39 5.24
CA ALA A 12 15.49 14.35 6.70
C ALA A 12 15.35 12.92 7.24
N VAL A 13 14.39 12.13 6.72
CA VAL A 13 14.23 10.72 7.09
C VAL A 13 15.49 9.91 6.76
N TRP A 14 16.03 10.07 5.55
CA TRP A 14 17.26 9.40 5.14
C TRP A 14 18.47 9.80 5.99
N LEU A 15 18.56 11.08 6.40
CA LEU A 15 19.60 11.57 7.30
C LEU A 15 19.48 10.95 8.70
N PHE A 16 18.26 10.84 9.25
CA PHE A 16 18.05 10.15 10.53
C PHE A 16 18.45 8.68 10.47
N VAL A 17 18.11 7.98 9.39
CA VAL A 17 18.52 6.59 9.17
C VAL A 17 20.04 6.48 9.05
N ALA A 18 20.68 7.35 8.27
CA ALA A 18 22.14 7.39 8.16
C ALA A 18 22.81 7.64 9.52
N ALA A 19 22.30 8.59 10.32
CA ALA A 19 22.78 8.88 11.66
C ALA A 19 22.62 7.67 12.60
N ALA A 20 21.47 6.99 12.55
CA ALA A 20 21.23 5.77 13.33
C ALA A 20 22.18 4.63 12.94
N LEU A 21 22.44 4.43 11.64
CA LEU A 21 23.38 3.43 11.15
C LEU A 21 24.83 3.74 11.58
N VAL A 22 25.26 5.00 11.47
CA VAL A 22 26.58 5.45 11.95
C VAL A 22 26.71 5.22 13.46
N TYR A 23 25.67 5.56 14.24
CA TYR A 23 25.65 5.31 15.67
C TYR A 23 25.73 3.81 15.99
N ALA A 24 24.94 2.97 15.31
CA ALA A 24 25.00 1.52 15.47
C ALA A 24 26.39 0.96 15.14
N TRP A 25 27.03 1.44 14.06
CA TRP A 25 28.40 1.07 13.71
C TRP A 25 29.40 1.47 14.80
N ARG A 26 29.29 2.68 15.36
CA ARG A 26 30.11 3.14 16.49
C ARG A 26 29.91 2.30 17.74
N VAL A 27 28.67 1.92 18.06
CA VAL A 27 28.36 1.00 19.16
C VAL A 27 29.10 -0.32 18.94
N ARG A 28 29.02 -0.91 17.74
CA ARG A 28 29.69 -2.19 17.42
C ARG A 28 31.22 -2.16 17.65
N GLY A 29 31.87 -1.02 17.42
CA GLY A 29 33.31 -0.85 17.66
C GLY A 29 33.71 -0.60 19.12
N ASN A 30 32.79 -0.16 19.99
CA ASN A 30 33.09 0.24 21.36
C ASN A 30 32.59 -0.80 22.38
N ALA A 31 33.52 -1.40 23.14
CA ALA A 31 33.20 -2.46 24.11
C ALA A 31 32.23 -2.00 25.22
N ASN A 32 32.36 -0.75 25.69
CA ASN A 32 31.50 -0.21 26.74
C ASN A 32 30.07 0.00 26.22
N LEU A 33 29.93 0.66 25.06
CA LEU A 33 28.60 0.88 24.44
C LEU A 33 27.90 -0.44 24.11
N ARG A 34 28.63 -1.44 23.61
CA ARG A 34 28.10 -2.78 23.37
C ARG A 34 27.59 -3.46 24.63
N ALA A 35 28.29 -3.30 25.76
CA ALA A 35 27.85 -3.89 27.02
C ALA A 35 26.50 -3.29 27.44
N THR A 36 26.32 -1.97 27.32
CA THR A 36 25.05 -1.29 27.59
C THR A 36 23.94 -1.76 26.64
N TRP A 37 24.18 -1.76 25.33
CA TRP A 37 23.18 -2.16 24.33
C TRP A 37 22.78 -3.64 24.40
N ARG A 38 23.63 -4.50 24.95
CA ARG A 38 23.31 -5.91 25.19
C ARG A 38 22.17 -6.10 26.20
N HIS A 39 21.95 -5.15 27.12
CA HIS A 39 20.78 -5.19 28.00
C HIS A 39 19.48 -5.00 27.21
N VAL A 40 19.45 -4.02 26.31
CA VAL A 40 18.31 -3.78 25.40
C VAL A 40 18.08 -5.00 24.50
N ALA A 41 19.14 -5.58 23.92
CA ALA A 41 19.04 -6.74 23.05
C ALA A 41 18.57 -8.03 23.76
N ARG A 42 18.63 -8.08 25.10
CA ARG A 42 18.14 -9.21 25.91
C ARG A 42 16.77 -8.94 26.53
N ASP A 43 16.26 -7.73 26.43
CA ASP A 43 14.93 -7.38 26.89
C ASP A 43 13.90 -7.71 25.81
N ALA A 44 12.94 -8.58 26.14
CA ALA A 44 11.95 -9.05 25.19
C ALA A 44 11.03 -7.91 24.69
N ALA A 45 10.62 -7.00 25.58
CA ALA A 45 9.74 -5.90 25.22
C ALA A 45 10.45 -4.91 24.28
N ALA A 46 11.72 -4.61 24.54
CA ALA A 46 12.54 -3.77 23.68
C ALA A 46 12.72 -4.39 22.29
N MET A 47 12.98 -5.70 22.21
CA MET A 47 13.15 -6.37 20.92
C MET A 47 11.84 -6.48 20.13
N CYS A 48 10.71 -6.77 20.78
CA CYS A 48 9.40 -6.71 20.14
C CYS A 48 9.11 -5.32 19.58
N SER A 49 9.40 -4.26 20.36
CA SER A 49 9.25 -2.88 19.91
C SER A 49 10.16 -2.55 18.73
N ALA A 50 11.41 -3.04 18.74
CA ALA A 50 12.36 -2.85 17.64
C ALA A 50 11.87 -3.48 16.33
N VAL A 51 11.25 -4.66 16.39
CA VAL A 51 10.67 -5.32 15.20
C VAL A 51 9.53 -4.48 14.62
N VAL A 52 8.59 -4.02 15.46
CA VAL A 52 7.47 -3.17 15.00
C VAL A 52 7.98 -1.86 14.42
N LEU A 53 8.94 -1.21 15.07
CA LEU A 53 9.56 0.01 14.58
C LEU A 53 10.33 -0.21 13.27
N ALA A 54 11.00 -1.35 13.11
CA ALA A 54 11.67 -1.69 11.85
C ALA A 54 10.67 -1.85 10.71
N ALA A 55 9.50 -2.45 10.95
CA ALA A 55 8.44 -2.55 9.96
C ALA A 55 7.94 -1.15 9.54
N PHE A 56 7.66 -0.25 10.50
CA PHE A 56 7.29 1.13 10.18
C PHE A 56 8.39 1.90 9.47
N LEU A 57 9.65 1.69 9.85
CA LEU A 57 10.78 2.32 9.18
C LEU A 57 10.89 1.87 7.71
N LEU A 58 10.71 0.58 7.43
CA LEU A 58 10.70 0.07 6.06
C LEU A 58 9.59 0.70 5.23
N VAL A 59 8.36 0.77 5.79
CA VAL A 59 7.23 1.44 5.12
C VAL A 59 7.56 2.90 4.84
N ALA A 60 8.08 3.64 5.83
CA ALA A 60 8.45 5.04 5.68
C ALA A 60 9.57 5.25 4.63
N LEU A 61 10.56 4.35 4.58
CA LEU A 61 11.63 4.41 3.59
C LEU A 61 11.11 4.16 2.17
N LEU A 62 10.23 3.17 1.98
CA LEU A 62 9.59 2.90 0.69
C LEU A 62 8.67 4.06 0.25
N ASP A 63 7.99 4.70 1.21
CA ASP A 63 7.13 5.85 0.94
C ASP A 63 7.94 7.11 0.60
N SER A 64 9.15 7.25 1.15
CA SER A 64 10.00 8.42 0.88
C SER A 64 10.63 8.48 -0.52
N ILE A 65 10.55 7.39 -1.31
CA ILE A 65 11.16 7.34 -2.64
C ILE A 65 10.13 7.74 -3.69
N HIS A 66 10.10 9.03 -4.03
CA HIS A 66 9.12 9.63 -4.92
C HIS A 66 9.56 9.67 -6.39
N TYR A 67 8.64 9.42 -7.30
CA TYR A 67 8.86 9.51 -8.74
C TYR A 67 7.58 9.88 -9.51
N ARG A 68 7.77 10.34 -10.76
CA ARG A 68 6.70 10.55 -11.74
C ARG A 68 6.90 9.62 -12.91
N PRO A 69 5.95 8.72 -13.23
CA PRO A 69 6.05 7.82 -14.37
C PRO A 69 6.02 8.60 -15.69
N ARG A 70 6.70 8.07 -16.70
CA ARG A 70 6.68 8.60 -18.07
C ARG A 70 5.32 8.29 -18.69
N LEU A 71 4.69 9.27 -19.32
CA LEU A 71 3.45 9.07 -20.07
C LEU A 71 3.76 8.47 -21.45
N PRO A 72 2.87 7.61 -21.98
CA PRO A 72 2.97 7.18 -23.37
C PRO A 72 2.87 8.40 -24.30
N PRO A 73 3.55 8.39 -25.45
CA PRO A 73 3.44 9.46 -26.42
C PRO A 73 1.98 9.59 -26.89
N ALA A 74 1.54 10.83 -27.14
CA ALA A 74 0.21 11.08 -27.66
C ALA A 74 0.03 10.41 -29.04
N PRO A 75 -1.19 9.97 -29.40
CA PRO A 75 -1.47 9.45 -30.73
C PRO A 75 -1.08 10.47 -31.82
N GLY A 76 -0.22 10.08 -32.76
CA GLY A 76 0.27 10.96 -33.83
C GLY A 76 1.44 11.88 -33.45
N ALA A 77 2.04 11.72 -32.26
CA ALA A 77 3.21 12.48 -31.86
C ALA A 77 4.41 12.17 -32.76
N ALA A 78 5.18 13.21 -33.12
CA ALA A 78 6.43 13.07 -33.84
C ALA A 78 7.44 12.22 -33.05
N ALA A 79 8.35 11.54 -33.75
CA ALA A 79 9.34 10.66 -33.14
C ALA A 79 10.30 11.38 -32.16
N ASP A 80 10.43 12.70 -32.29
CA ASP A 80 11.24 13.60 -31.46
C ASP A 80 10.42 14.39 -30.42
N ALA A 81 9.13 14.06 -30.24
CA ALA A 81 8.29 14.74 -29.27
C ALA A 81 8.87 14.66 -27.83
N PRO A 82 8.79 15.76 -27.05
CA PRO A 82 9.37 15.80 -25.71
C PRO A 82 8.73 14.78 -24.78
N VAL A 83 9.54 14.20 -23.90
CA VAL A 83 9.08 13.19 -22.94
C VAL A 83 8.16 13.83 -21.90
N ALA A 84 6.89 13.45 -21.92
CA ALA A 84 5.91 13.84 -20.90
C ALA A 84 5.96 12.89 -19.69
N TYR A 85 5.71 13.43 -18.51
CA TYR A 85 5.60 12.69 -17.25
C TYR A 85 4.24 12.95 -16.61
N ALA A 86 3.76 11.99 -15.81
CA ALA A 86 2.51 12.15 -15.06
C ALA A 86 2.61 13.36 -14.10
N THR A 87 1.48 14.05 -13.92
CA THR A 87 1.36 15.18 -12.99
C THR A 87 1.40 14.72 -11.54
N ARG A 88 0.82 13.55 -11.27
CA ARG A 88 0.83 12.90 -9.96
C ARG A 88 2.21 12.29 -9.68
N THR A 89 2.73 12.58 -8.50
CA THR A 89 3.89 11.91 -7.92
C THR A 89 3.43 10.64 -7.20
N TYR A 90 4.19 9.57 -7.34
CA TYR A 90 3.98 8.27 -6.67
C TYR A 90 5.21 7.92 -5.85
N SER A 91 5.04 7.16 -4.77
CA SER A 91 6.15 6.54 -4.04
C SER A 91 6.44 5.11 -4.52
N VAL A 92 7.55 4.51 -4.08
CA VAL A 92 7.81 3.08 -4.30
C VAL A 92 6.77 2.24 -3.56
N LEU A 93 6.35 2.69 -2.37
CA LEU A 93 5.25 2.05 -1.65
C LEU A 93 3.96 2.04 -2.47
N ASP A 94 3.63 3.16 -3.15
CA ASP A 94 2.47 3.22 -4.05
C ASP A 94 2.56 2.19 -5.19
N ALA A 95 3.77 1.93 -5.72
CA ALA A 95 3.97 0.93 -6.77
C ALA A 95 3.69 -0.49 -6.27
N LEU A 96 4.11 -0.80 -5.05
CA LEU A 96 3.84 -2.10 -4.41
C LEU A 96 2.35 -2.26 -4.07
N LEU A 97 1.66 -1.16 -3.79
CA LEU A 97 0.24 -1.10 -3.48
C LEU A 97 -0.62 -0.67 -4.69
N ALA A 98 -0.09 -0.78 -5.91
CA ALA A 98 -0.75 -0.26 -7.11
C ALA A 98 -2.17 -0.80 -7.27
N HIS A 99 -2.37 -2.11 -7.07
CA HIS A 99 -3.70 -2.72 -7.14
C HIS A 99 -4.69 -2.07 -6.17
N ALA A 100 -4.29 -1.82 -4.91
CA ALA A 100 -5.15 -1.19 -3.91
C ALA A 100 -5.45 0.29 -4.23
N ILE A 101 -4.50 0.99 -4.87
CA ILE A 101 -4.69 2.38 -5.30
C ILE A 101 -5.60 2.47 -6.52
N GLU A 102 -5.47 1.52 -7.44
CA GLU A 102 -6.27 1.43 -8.67
C GLU A 102 -7.69 0.90 -8.38
N SER A 103 -7.86 0.06 -7.35
CA SER A 103 -9.14 -0.52 -6.94
C SER A 103 -10.04 0.45 -6.17
N ARG A 104 -10.03 1.74 -6.53
CA ARG A 104 -10.87 2.76 -5.89
C ARG A 104 -12.30 2.69 -6.40
N GLU A 105 -13.21 2.46 -5.47
CA GLU A 105 -14.64 2.54 -5.74
C GLU A 105 -15.13 4.00 -5.69
N ARG A 106 -16.20 4.28 -6.44
CA ARG A 106 -16.84 5.61 -6.45
C ARG A 106 -17.41 6.00 -5.08
N THR A 107 -17.86 5.00 -4.33
CA THR A 107 -18.46 5.13 -3.00
C THR A 107 -18.10 3.91 -2.16
N TYR A 108 -18.49 3.91 -0.90
CA TYR A 108 -18.17 2.86 0.07
C TYR A 108 -19.25 1.78 0.12
N SER A 109 -18.92 0.65 0.72
CA SER A 109 -19.80 -0.49 0.93
C SER A 109 -20.03 -0.76 2.41
N ALA A 110 -21.00 -1.62 2.73
CA ALA A 110 -20.98 -2.31 4.02
C ALA A 110 -19.74 -3.24 4.09
N PRO A 111 -19.28 -3.65 5.29
CA PRO A 111 -18.14 -4.54 5.43
C PRO A 111 -18.30 -5.80 4.57
N LEU A 112 -17.30 -6.09 3.73
CA LEU A 112 -17.23 -7.27 2.87
C LEU A 112 -18.35 -7.39 1.82
N ALA A 113 -19.16 -6.36 1.60
CA ALA A 113 -20.23 -6.39 0.62
C ALA A 113 -19.73 -6.19 -0.82
N TYR A 114 -20.46 -6.73 -1.79
CA TYR A 114 -20.18 -6.57 -3.24
C TYR A 114 -21.02 -5.45 -3.89
N ARG A 115 -21.86 -4.75 -3.12
CA ARG A 115 -22.66 -3.61 -3.57
C ARG A 115 -22.30 -2.35 -2.80
N SER A 116 -22.48 -1.21 -3.45
CA SER A 116 -22.41 0.10 -2.81
C SER A 116 -23.38 0.19 -1.63
N PHE A 117 -22.98 0.92 -0.59
CA PHE A 117 -23.84 1.28 0.53
C PHE A 117 -24.80 2.42 0.18
N GLN A 118 -24.47 3.24 -0.83
CA GLN A 118 -25.29 4.36 -1.27
C GLN A 118 -26.07 3.99 -2.53
N LYS A 119 -27.36 4.35 -2.55
CA LYS A 119 -28.17 4.18 -3.76
C LYS A 119 -27.81 5.24 -4.79
N GLU A 120 -27.59 4.80 -6.01
CA GLU A 120 -27.36 5.65 -7.17
C GLU A 120 -28.52 5.49 -8.15
N THR A 121 -28.78 6.53 -8.95
CA THR A 121 -29.73 6.45 -10.05
C THR A 121 -29.04 5.76 -11.22
N LEU A 122 -29.54 4.60 -11.61
CA LEU A 122 -29.07 3.80 -12.73
C LEU A 122 -30.16 3.77 -13.79
N VAL A 123 -29.77 3.78 -15.05
CA VAL A 123 -30.71 3.55 -16.15
C VAL A 123 -30.68 2.06 -16.45
N VAL A 124 -31.74 1.36 -16.03
CA VAL A 124 -31.93 -0.08 -16.30
C VAL A 124 -33.10 -0.20 -17.27
N ASP A 125 -32.87 -0.79 -18.43
CA ASP A 125 -33.89 -0.97 -19.48
C ASP A 125 -34.61 0.35 -19.87
N GLY A 126 -33.86 1.45 -19.90
CA GLY A 126 -34.39 2.78 -20.23
C GLY A 126 -35.23 3.46 -19.14
N LYS A 127 -35.34 2.85 -17.95
CA LYS A 127 -35.99 3.44 -16.78
C LYS A 127 -34.95 3.83 -15.74
N GLU A 128 -35.11 5.01 -15.16
CA GLU A 128 -34.33 5.42 -14.01
C GLU A 128 -34.78 4.65 -12.77
N THR A 129 -33.96 3.73 -12.29
CA THR A 129 -34.15 3.05 -11.01
C THR A 129 -33.09 3.49 -10.01
N ARG A 130 -33.49 3.59 -8.74
CA ARG A 130 -32.58 3.99 -7.66
C ARG A 130 -32.18 2.77 -6.84
N GLU A 131 -31.01 2.23 -7.13
CA GLU A 131 -30.52 0.95 -6.62
C GLU A 131 -29.13 1.06 -6.03
N PHE A 132 -28.67 -0.01 -5.36
CA PHE A 132 -27.30 -0.12 -4.86
C PHE A 132 -26.43 -0.73 -5.96
N PRO A 133 -25.62 0.06 -6.68
CA PRO A 133 -24.83 -0.44 -7.79
C PRO A 133 -23.84 -1.51 -7.33
N ARG A 134 -23.51 -2.40 -8.27
CA ARG A 134 -22.39 -3.32 -8.12
C ARG A 134 -21.08 -2.53 -8.06
N LEU A 135 -20.28 -2.80 -7.03
CA LEU A 135 -18.89 -2.38 -6.93
C LEU A 135 -18.05 -2.93 -8.09
N ALA A 136 -17.09 -2.14 -8.57
CA ALA A 136 -16.25 -2.51 -9.71
C ALA A 136 -15.17 -3.54 -9.33
N PHE A 137 -14.63 -3.44 -8.11
CA PHE A 137 -13.56 -4.26 -7.56
C PHE A 137 -14.06 -5.15 -6.40
N GLY A 138 -15.00 -4.63 -5.60
CA GLY A 138 -15.62 -5.38 -4.49
C GLY A 138 -16.37 -6.62 -4.96
N GLY A 139 -15.81 -7.80 -4.69
CA GLY A 139 -16.37 -9.08 -5.14
C GLY A 139 -16.30 -9.27 -6.67
N ALA A 140 -15.40 -8.58 -7.37
CA ALA A 140 -15.30 -8.62 -8.83
C ALA A 140 -15.06 -10.02 -9.41
N HIS A 141 -14.50 -10.94 -8.62
CA HIS A 141 -14.26 -12.33 -9.00
C HIS A 141 -15.50 -13.22 -8.99
N LEU A 142 -16.62 -12.73 -8.43
CA LEU A 142 -17.87 -13.48 -8.33
C LEU A 142 -18.72 -13.26 -9.59
N ALA A 143 -19.12 -14.35 -10.25
CA ALA A 143 -19.91 -14.32 -11.47
C ALA A 143 -21.41 -14.18 -11.18
N ASP A 144 -21.94 -14.98 -10.23
CA ASP A 144 -23.27 -14.79 -9.63
C ASP A 144 -23.16 -14.46 -8.13
N PRO A 145 -23.07 -13.17 -7.78
CA PRO A 145 -22.67 -12.76 -6.43
C PRO A 145 -23.83 -12.83 -5.45
N ALA A 146 -25.06 -12.97 -5.94
CA ALA A 146 -26.22 -13.26 -5.11
C ALA A 146 -26.14 -14.67 -4.50
N GLN A 147 -25.53 -15.63 -5.22
CA GLN A 147 -25.39 -17.01 -4.76
C GLN A 147 -23.99 -17.31 -4.20
N GLU A 148 -22.95 -16.72 -4.78
CA GLU A 148 -21.55 -17.07 -4.51
C GLU A 148 -20.92 -16.31 -3.34
N TRP A 149 -21.47 -15.17 -2.94
CA TRP A 149 -20.82 -14.28 -1.96
C TRP A 149 -20.63 -14.93 -0.58
N LEU A 150 -21.69 -15.52 -0.03
CA LEU A 150 -21.63 -16.21 1.27
C LEU A 150 -20.64 -17.39 1.28
N PRO A 151 -20.69 -18.34 0.32
CA PRO A 151 -19.74 -19.45 0.32
C PRO A 151 -18.29 -19.00 0.07
N ASP A 152 -18.06 -17.98 -0.77
CA ASP A 152 -16.72 -17.40 -0.96
C ASP A 152 -16.17 -16.82 0.34
N LEU A 153 -16.99 -16.03 1.04
CA LEU A 153 -16.62 -15.43 2.32
C LEU A 153 -16.31 -16.51 3.36
N ALA A 154 -17.20 -17.50 3.54
CA ALA A 154 -17.00 -18.59 4.49
C ALA A 154 -15.72 -19.38 4.21
N ARG A 155 -15.44 -19.69 2.94
CA ARG A 155 -14.23 -20.39 2.53
C ARG A 155 -12.97 -19.60 2.84
N LYS A 156 -12.93 -18.31 2.49
CA LYS A 156 -11.76 -17.44 2.74
C LYS A 156 -11.53 -17.25 4.24
N SER A 157 -12.59 -17.06 5.02
CA SER A 157 -12.50 -16.98 6.49
C SER A 157 -11.97 -18.27 7.11
N ALA A 158 -12.45 -19.44 6.65
CA ALA A 158 -11.97 -20.73 7.13
C ALA A 158 -10.49 -20.96 6.77
N GLN A 159 -10.09 -20.65 5.54
CA GLN A 159 -8.69 -20.74 5.12
C GLN A 159 -7.78 -19.84 5.95
N GLY A 160 -8.21 -18.60 6.21
CA GLY A 160 -7.47 -17.68 7.08
C GLY A 160 -7.35 -18.19 8.51
N ALA A 161 -8.43 -18.72 9.08
CA ALA A 161 -8.43 -19.29 10.43
C ALA A 161 -7.51 -20.51 10.55
N VAL A 162 -7.55 -21.43 9.59
CA VAL A 162 -6.66 -22.60 9.54
C VAL A 162 -5.21 -22.17 9.35
N GLY A 163 -4.94 -21.24 8.43
CA GLY A 163 -3.59 -20.71 8.21
C GLY A 163 -3.01 -20.05 9.46
N GLY A 164 -3.82 -19.27 10.19
CA GLY A 164 -3.42 -18.65 11.45
C GLY A 164 -3.21 -19.64 12.60
N ALA A 165 -3.93 -20.76 12.62
CA ALA A 165 -3.76 -21.80 13.63
C ALA A 165 -2.50 -22.67 13.40
N LEU A 166 -2.03 -22.75 12.15
CA LEU A 166 -0.85 -23.51 11.75
C LEU A 166 0.46 -22.70 11.77
N ALA A 167 0.38 -21.37 11.89
CA ALA A 167 1.51 -20.45 11.94
C ALA A 167 1.99 -20.21 13.37
#